data_AF-A0A7C5A6G4-F1
#
_entry.id   AF-A0A7C5A6G4-F1
#
_cell.length_a   1.000
_cell.length_b   1.000
_cell.length_c   1.000
_cell.angle_alpha   90.00
_cell.angle_beta   90.00
_cell.angle_gamma   90.00
#
_symmetry.space_group_name_H-M   'P 1'
#
loop_
_entity.id
_entity.type
_entity.pdbx_description
1 polymer ?
#
loop_
_entity_poly.entity_id
_entity_poly.type
_entity_poly.pdbx_seq_one_letter_code
_entity_poly.pdbx_strand_id
1 'polypeptide(L)'
;MQIEFSLNQRGQGEMSMAEIAWATGNIQQALAELPPIVPAKVRRKVERLLQSWPQGRYTSAYQRSGGILNLFTPPWGEAQDEIWHKMLAEWRAQTFPDEQARRAALAELEQRWNNTPHPFFAGLTPAQVMVGGGEQEAKLATEFLDLLSRRFSKTQFESEGDMLVKTLMLLRGWQVEARVKGRTPQQIILAERTELLNRRARLLAKKSQ
;
A
#
# COMPACT_ATOMS: atom_id res chain seq x y z
N MET A 1 9.51 -5.11 1.73
CA MET A 1 8.76 -5.51 0.54
C MET A 1 8.32 -6.97 0.59
N GLN A 2 9.22 -7.97 0.62
CA GLN A 2 8.82 -9.40 0.62
C GLN A 2 7.78 -9.79 1.69
N ILE A 3 7.92 -9.28 2.92
CA ILE A 3 6.96 -9.56 4.01
C ILE A 3 5.55 -9.02 3.69
N GLU A 4 5.42 -7.87 3.03
CA GLU A 4 4.09 -7.31 2.71
C GLU A 4 3.37 -8.20 1.69
N PHE A 5 4.09 -8.68 0.68
CA PHE A 5 3.54 -9.58 -0.33
C PHE A 5 3.09 -10.93 0.25
N SER A 6 3.90 -11.51 1.14
CA SER A 6 3.57 -12.81 1.74
C SER A 6 2.29 -12.81 2.55
N LEU A 7 1.86 -11.67 3.10
CA LEU A 7 0.59 -11.59 3.84
C LEU A 7 -0.64 -11.75 2.96
N ASN A 8 -0.53 -11.42 1.68
CA ASN A 8 -1.60 -11.52 0.69
C ASN A 8 -1.48 -12.77 -0.19
N GLN A 9 -0.41 -13.56 -0.06
CA GLN A 9 -0.28 -14.84 -0.73
C GLN A 9 -1.17 -15.88 -0.05
N ARG A 10 -1.91 -16.64 -0.85
CA ARG A 10 -2.65 -17.81 -0.37
C ARG A 10 -1.69 -18.99 -0.33
N GLY A 11 -1.56 -19.60 0.85
CA GLY A 11 -0.76 -20.80 1.06
C GLY A 11 -1.54 -22.06 0.65
N GLN A 12 -1.33 -23.16 1.38
CA GLN A 12 -2.10 -24.40 1.20
C GLN A 12 -3.56 -24.28 1.70
N GLY A 13 -3.91 -23.21 2.44
CA GLY A 13 -5.28 -22.88 2.82
C GLY A 13 -6.00 -21.96 1.83
N GLU A 14 -7.33 -21.91 1.90
CA GLU A 14 -8.16 -21.06 1.02
C GLU A 14 -7.96 -19.55 1.26
N MET A 15 -7.44 -19.15 2.43
CA MET A 15 -7.26 -17.76 2.86
C MET A 15 -5.79 -17.42 3.12
N SER A 16 -5.40 -16.18 2.79
CA SER A 16 -4.10 -15.60 3.17
C SER A 16 -4.06 -15.20 4.66
N MET A 17 -2.87 -14.93 5.20
CA MET A 17 -2.74 -14.41 6.57
C MET A 17 -3.52 -13.10 6.79
N ALA A 18 -3.51 -12.22 5.79
CA ALA A 18 -4.29 -10.99 5.83
C ALA A 18 -5.79 -11.28 5.84
N GLU A 19 -6.25 -12.22 5.01
CA GLU A 19 -7.66 -12.66 4.97
C GLU A 19 -8.10 -13.28 6.31
N ILE A 20 -7.26 -14.11 6.95
CA ILE A 20 -7.50 -14.65 8.30
C ILE A 20 -7.66 -13.50 9.31
N ALA A 21 -6.70 -12.57 9.35
CA ALA A 21 -6.74 -11.45 10.29
C ALA A 21 -7.99 -10.57 10.08
N TRP A 22 -8.41 -10.35 8.83
CA TRP A 22 -9.61 -9.58 8.52
C TRP A 22 -10.90 -10.32 8.89
N ALA A 23 -11.00 -11.61 8.57
CA ALA A 23 -12.18 -12.42 8.83
C ALA A 23 -12.42 -12.60 10.32
N THR A 24 -11.37 -12.87 11.11
CA THR A 24 -11.51 -13.15 12.54
C THR A 24 -11.39 -11.88 13.37
N GLY A 25 -10.64 -10.87 12.89
CA GLY A 25 -10.21 -9.73 13.70
C GLY A 25 -9.15 -10.10 14.74
N ASN A 26 -8.61 -11.32 14.69
CA ASN A 26 -7.62 -11.81 15.63
C ASN A 26 -6.28 -12.05 14.90
N ILE A 27 -5.34 -11.11 15.10
CA ILE A 27 -4.00 -11.19 14.52
C ILE A 27 -3.25 -12.44 15.02
N GLN A 28 -3.49 -12.90 16.25
CA GLN A 28 -2.80 -14.08 16.79
C GLN A 28 -3.17 -15.35 16.03
N GLN A 29 -4.41 -15.46 15.55
CA GLN A 29 -4.80 -16.57 14.68
C GLN A 29 -4.07 -16.52 13.33
N ALA A 30 -3.92 -15.34 12.73
CA ALA A 30 -3.12 -15.19 11.51
C ALA A 30 -1.64 -15.51 11.76
N LEU A 31 -1.07 -15.13 12.91
CA LEU A 31 0.32 -15.43 13.26
C LEU A 31 0.59 -16.90 13.55
N ALA A 32 -0.43 -17.70 13.85
CA ALA A 32 -0.29 -19.14 14.04
C ALA A 32 0.14 -19.86 12.74
N GLU A 33 -0.12 -19.25 11.58
CA GLU A 33 0.33 -19.74 10.27
C GLU A 33 1.83 -19.52 10.03
N LEU A 34 2.51 -18.71 10.86
CA LEU A 34 3.95 -18.49 10.72
C LEU A 34 4.74 -19.68 11.29
N PRO A 35 5.80 -20.13 10.61
CA PRO A 35 6.71 -21.12 11.18
C PRO A 35 7.27 -20.67 12.54
N PRO A 36 7.46 -21.60 13.51
CA PRO A 36 7.98 -21.26 14.84
C PRO A 36 9.35 -20.58 14.82
N ILE A 37 10.14 -20.82 13.77
CA ILE A 37 11.51 -20.30 13.61
C ILE A 37 11.57 -18.83 13.17
N VAL A 38 10.43 -18.18 12.91
CA VAL A 38 10.40 -16.79 12.42
C VAL A 38 10.96 -15.82 13.49
N PRO A 39 11.99 -15.01 13.16
CA PRO A 39 12.58 -14.09 14.13
C PRO A 39 11.56 -13.10 14.71
N ALA A 40 11.71 -12.75 16.00
CA ALA A 40 10.80 -11.84 16.70
C ALA A 40 10.62 -10.48 16.00
N LYS A 41 11.67 -9.95 15.36
CA LYS A 41 11.61 -8.70 14.58
C LYS A 41 10.67 -8.81 13.38
N VAL A 42 10.66 -9.97 12.70
CA VAL A 42 9.77 -10.24 11.57
C VAL A 42 8.34 -10.39 12.07
N ARG A 43 8.13 -11.14 13.16
CA ARG A 43 6.80 -11.30 13.79
C ARG A 43 6.17 -9.96 14.16
N ARG A 44 6.91 -9.07 14.84
CA ARG A 44 6.45 -7.70 15.17
C ARG A 44 6.09 -6.87 13.94
N LYS A 45 6.84 -7.05 12.83
CA LYS A 45 6.54 -6.37 11.58
C LYS A 45 5.25 -6.88 10.95
N VAL A 46 5.04 -8.20 10.96
CA VAL A 46 3.79 -8.83 10.50
C VAL A 46 2.61 -8.35 11.35
N GLU A 47 2.74 -8.37 12.67
CA GLU A 47 1.72 -7.83 13.60
C GLU A 47 1.30 -6.41 13.21
N ARG A 48 2.27 -5.51 13.02
CA ARG A 48 2.02 -4.12 12.62
C ARG A 48 1.29 -4.02 11.27
N LEU A 49 1.64 -4.87 10.32
CA LEU A 49 1.03 -4.87 8.99
C LEU A 49 -0.42 -5.40 8.99
N LEU A 50 -0.72 -6.33 9.90
CA LEU A 50 -2.03 -6.96 10.08
C LEU A 50 -2.98 -6.19 11.02
N GLN A 51 -2.53 -5.08 11.61
CA GLN A 51 -3.40 -4.24 12.45
C GLN A 51 -4.68 -3.83 11.72
N SER A 52 -5.78 -3.78 12.47
CA SER A 52 -7.04 -3.28 11.96
C SER A 52 -6.88 -1.85 11.45
N TRP A 53 -7.61 -1.53 10.39
CA TRP A 53 -7.60 -0.19 9.84
C TRP A 53 -8.48 0.68 10.71
N PRO A 54 -8.07 1.93 11.02
CA PRO A 54 -8.92 2.82 11.78
C PRO A 54 -10.21 3.09 11.01
N GLN A 55 -11.29 3.44 11.72
CA GLN A 55 -12.54 3.80 11.04
C GLN A 55 -12.40 5.11 10.27
N GLY A 56 -11.52 6.02 10.70
CA GLY A 56 -11.23 7.30 10.06
C GLY A 56 -10.05 7.25 9.07
N ARG A 57 -9.25 8.31 9.07
CA ARG A 57 -8.11 8.48 8.14
C ARG A 57 -7.00 7.44 8.36
N TYR A 58 -6.50 6.84 7.28
CA TYR A 58 -5.42 5.85 7.30
C TYR A 58 -4.03 6.50 7.33
N THR A 59 -3.72 7.29 8.36
CA THR A 59 -2.41 7.97 8.47
C THR A 59 -1.21 7.03 8.50
N SER A 60 -1.41 5.77 8.90
CA SER A 60 -0.38 4.73 8.81
C SER A 60 0.04 4.42 7.37
N ALA A 61 -0.72 4.83 6.35
CA ALA A 61 -0.34 4.74 4.94
C ALA A 61 0.96 5.52 4.65
N TYR A 62 1.22 6.65 5.33
CA TYR A 62 2.48 7.41 5.19
C TYR A 62 3.71 6.60 5.61
N GLN A 63 3.54 5.65 6.52
CA GLN A 63 4.63 4.82 7.04
C GLN A 63 4.83 3.52 6.25
N ARG A 64 3.99 3.27 5.24
CA ARG A 64 4.09 2.08 4.39
C ARG A 64 4.88 2.41 3.14
N SER A 65 5.62 1.41 2.66
CA SER A 65 6.51 1.58 1.52
C SER A 65 5.80 1.90 0.20
N GLY A 66 4.47 1.73 0.12
CA GLY A 66 3.73 1.78 -1.15
C GLY A 66 4.08 0.64 -2.11
N GLY A 67 4.94 -0.30 -1.73
CA GLY A 67 5.41 -1.41 -2.56
C GLY A 67 6.46 -0.99 -3.59
N ILE A 68 6.51 -1.69 -4.72
CA ILE A 68 7.57 -1.45 -5.72
C ILE A 68 7.48 -0.06 -6.37
N LEU A 69 6.27 0.50 -6.44
CA LEU A 69 6.04 1.79 -7.09
C LEU A 69 6.71 2.99 -6.38
N ASN A 70 7.05 2.81 -5.10
CA ASN A 70 7.62 3.82 -4.22
C ASN A 70 8.95 3.38 -3.58
N LEU A 71 9.62 2.38 -4.16
CA LEU A 71 10.83 1.78 -3.58
C LEU A 71 11.95 2.80 -3.26
N PHE A 72 12.08 3.84 -4.09
CA PHE A 72 13.08 4.91 -3.95
C PHE A 72 12.46 6.25 -3.56
N THR A 73 11.17 6.25 -3.22
CA THR A 73 10.48 7.44 -2.77
C THR A 73 10.92 7.69 -1.31
N PRO A 74 11.36 8.91 -0.94
CA PRO A 74 11.76 9.20 0.44
C PRO A 74 10.57 9.02 1.41
N PRO A 75 10.78 8.99 2.74
CA PRO A 75 9.65 9.03 3.67
C PRO A 75 8.89 10.36 3.53
N TRP A 76 7.59 10.29 3.24
CA TRP A 76 6.69 11.44 3.20
C TRP A 76 5.79 11.42 4.43
N GLY A 77 5.44 12.60 4.92
CA GLY A 77 4.48 12.76 6.00
C GLY A 77 3.31 13.63 5.58
N GLU A 78 2.41 13.84 6.54
CA GLU A 78 1.23 14.70 6.36
C GLU A 78 1.61 16.12 5.93
N ALA A 79 2.76 16.64 6.37
CA ALA A 79 3.24 17.98 6.01
C ALA A 79 3.48 18.16 4.49
N GLN A 80 3.61 17.08 3.73
CA GLN A 80 3.79 17.11 2.27
C GLN A 80 2.54 16.64 1.50
N ASP A 81 1.44 16.31 2.18
CA ASP A 81 0.22 15.86 1.51
C ASP A 81 -0.63 17.06 1.06
N GLU A 82 -0.32 17.57 -0.12
CA GLU A 82 -1.08 18.66 -0.77
C GLU A 82 -2.56 18.33 -0.98
N ILE A 83 -2.88 17.05 -1.22
CA ILE A 83 -4.28 16.61 -1.41
C ILE A 83 -5.03 16.73 -0.09
N TRP A 84 -4.44 16.24 1.01
CA TRP A 84 -5.05 16.41 2.33
C TRP A 84 -5.20 17.87 2.70
N HIS A 85 -4.16 18.69 2.49
CA HIS A 85 -4.21 20.11 2.79
C HIS A 85 -5.32 20.83 2.02
N LYS A 86 -5.48 20.53 0.72
CA LYS A 86 -6.56 21.07 -0.10
C LYS A 86 -7.93 20.64 0.41
N MET A 87 -8.12 19.35 0.66
CA MET A 87 -9.37 18.80 1.21
C MET A 87 -9.74 19.43 2.56
N LEU A 88 -8.76 19.59 3.44
CA LEU A 88 -8.94 20.18 4.76
C LEU A 88 -9.24 21.68 4.68
N ALA A 89 -8.63 22.41 3.76
CA ALA A 89 -8.93 23.82 3.52
C ALA A 89 -10.38 23.99 3.03
N GLU A 90 -10.82 23.17 2.08
CA GLU A 90 -12.22 23.15 1.60
C GLU A 90 -13.20 22.85 2.73
N TRP A 91 -12.90 21.87 3.60
CA TRP A 91 -13.73 21.54 4.75
C TRP A 91 -13.77 22.68 5.79
N ARG A 92 -12.63 23.35 6.06
CA ARG A 92 -12.55 24.49 6.99
C ARG A 92 -13.34 25.71 6.51
N ALA A 93 -13.53 25.87 5.20
CA ALA A 93 -14.33 26.95 4.63
C ALA A 93 -15.85 26.71 4.74
N GLN A 94 -16.29 25.51 5.11
CA GLN A 94 -17.70 25.19 5.27
C GLN A 94 -18.25 25.70 6.60
N THR A 95 -19.53 26.07 6.59
CA THR A 95 -20.28 26.38 7.81
C THR A 95 -21.15 25.18 8.16
N PHE A 96 -21.11 24.75 9.41
CA PHE A 96 -21.89 23.62 9.90
C PHE A 96 -22.98 24.10 10.87
N PRO A 97 -24.19 23.51 10.81
CA PRO A 97 -25.30 23.91 11.68
C PRO A 97 -25.03 23.58 13.16
N ASP A 98 -24.26 22.53 13.42
CA ASP A 98 -23.87 22.09 14.75
C ASP A 98 -22.56 21.26 14.71
N GLU A 99 -22.06 20.89 15.90
CA GLU A 99 -20.84 20.11 16.05
C GLU A 99 -21.00 18.64 15.60
N GLN A 100 -22.22 18.09 15.62
CA GLN A 100 -22.48 16.72 15.15
C GLN A 100 -22.34 16.64 13.63
N ALA A 101 -22.94 17.58 12.90
CA ALA A 101 -22.81 17.74 11.47
C ALA A 101 -21.35 17.98 11.06
N ARG A 102 -20.62 18.80 11.83
CA ARG A 102 -19.18 19.04 11.62
C ARG A 102 -18.36 17.75 11.75
N ARG A 103 -18.63 16.94 12.77
CA ARG A 103 -17.96 15.64 12.98
C ARG A 103 -18.29 14.63 11.89
N ALA A 104 -19.55 14.55 11.47
CA ALA A 104 -19.97 13.68 10.37
C ALA A 104 -19.25 14.07 9.06
N ALA A 105 -19.23 15.36 8.74
CA ALA A 105 -18.52 15.87 7.56
C ALA A 105 -17.01 15.60 7.61
N LEU A 106 -16.37 15.70 8.78
CA LEU A 106 -14.97 15.33 8.94
C LEU A 106 -14.75 13.83 8.70
N ALA A 107 -15.62 12.96 9.24
CA ALA A 107 -15.53 11.53 9.01
C ALA A 107 -15.66 11.18 7.51
N GLU A 108 -16.57 11.84 6.80
CA GLU A 108 -16.70 11.71 5.34
C GLU A 108 -15.46 12.19 4.60
N LEU A 109 -14.87 13.32 5.00
CA LEU A 109 -13.64 13.85 4.44
C LEU A 109 -12.49 12.84 4.56
N GLU A 110 -12.35 12.23 5.74
CA GLU A 110 -11.36 11.20 6.00
C GLU A 110 -11.58 9.95 5.14
N GLN A 111 -12.83 9.51 4.95
CA GLN A 111 -13.15 8.42 4.02
C GLN A 111 -12.83 8.77 2.58
N ARG A 112 -13.09 10.02 2.17
CA ARG A 112 -12.77 10.49 0.83
C ARG A 112 -11.26 10.48 0.60
N TRP A 113 -10.49 10.95 1.58
CA TRP A 113 -9.02 10.88 1.54
C TRP A 113 -8.53 9.44 1.38
N ASN A 114 -9.06 8.49 2.17
CA ASN A 114 -8.69 7.07 2.10
C ASN A 114 -8.84 6.47 0.68
N ASN A 115 -9.75 7.02 -0.14
CA ASN A 115 -10.10 6.54 -1.48
C ASN A 115 -9.61 7.46 -2.61
N THR A 116 -8.87 8.52 -2.30
CA THR A 116 -8.35 9.44 -3.31
C THR A 116 -6.94 8.99 -3.72
N PRO A 117 -6.60 8.94 -5.02
CA PRO A 117 -5.23 8.67 -5.46
C PRO A 117 -4.26 9.78 -5.07
N HIS A 118 -3.08 9.44 -4.55
CA HIS A 118 -2.04 10.43 -4.24
C HIS A 118 -0.79 10.28 -5.11
N PRO A 119 -0.23 11.39 -5.65
CA PRO A 119 1.03 11.37 -6.39
C PRO A 119 2.19 10.76 -5.60
N PHE A 120 2.31 11.05 -4.31
CA PHE A 120 3.38 10.49 -3.47
C PHE A 120 3.18 9.01 -3.16
N PHE A 121 1.97 8.49 -3.34
CA PHE A 121 1.69 7.05 -3.35
C PHE A 121 1.77 6.45 -4.77
N ALA A 122 2.45 7.12 -5.71
CA ALA A 122 2.54 6.73 -7.12
C ALA A 122 1.16 6.51 -7.79
N GLY A 123 0.17 7.32 -7.38
CA GLY A 123 -1.20 7.23 -7.86
C GLY A 123 -2.04 6.14 -7.18
N LEU A 124 -1.54 5.48 -6.14
CA LEU A 124 -2.35 4.62 -5.28
C LEU A 124 -3.17 5.46 -4.28
N THR A 125 -4.30 4.91 -3.84
CA THR A 125 -5.05 5.46 -2.70
C THR A 125 -4.43 5.01 -1.37
N PRO A 126 -4.66 5.72 -0.25
CA PRO A 126 -4.22 5.26 1.07
C PRO A 126 -4.78 3.87 1.40
N ALA A 127 -6.02 3.56 1.01
CA ALA A 127 -6.59 2.22 1.16
C ALA A 127 -5.79 1.15 0.37
N GLN A 128 -5.41 1.44 -0.88
CA GLN A 128 -4.58 0.55 -1.68
C GLN A 128 -3.16 0.41 -1.10
N VAL A 129 -2.61 1.45 -0.47
CA VAL A 129 -1.33 1.36 0.25
C VAL A 129 -1.46 0.46 1.49
N MET A 130 -2.56 0.61 2.23
CA MET A 130 -2.83 -0.17 3.44
C MET A 130 -3.05 -1.65 3.15
N VAL A 131 -3.65 -2.03 2.02
CA VAL A 131 -3.85 -3.45 1.66
C VAL A 131 -2.53 -4.14 1.28
N GLY A 132 -1.54 -3.39 0.83
CA GLY A 132 -0.26 -3.92 0.37
C GLY A 132 -0.36 -4.62 -0.99
N GLY A 133 0.77 -5.11 -1.49
CA GLY A 133 0.84 -5.85 -2.76
C GLY A 133 0.50 -7.33 -2.59
N GLY A 134 0.13 -7.98 -3.69
CA GLY A 134 -0.08 -9.43 -3.77
C GLY A 134 1.01 -10.13 -4.57
N GLU A 135 0.65 -11.23 -5.21
CA GLU A 135 1.56 -12.10 -5.94
C GLU A 135 2.06 -11.46 -7.25
N GLN A 136 1.19 -10.74 -7.96
CA GLN A 136 1.56 -10.08 -9.21
C GLN A 136 2.53 -8.93 -8.94
N GLU A 137 2.27 -8.09 -7.94
CA GLU A 137 3.21 -7.04 -7.55
C GLU A 137 4.54 -7.64 -7.07
N ALA A 138 4.53 -8.78 -6.36
CA ALA A 138 5.76 -9.46 -5.96
C ALA A 138 6.60 -9.92 -7.15
N LYS A 139 5.96 -10.52 -8.17
CA LYS A 139 6.62 -10.95 -9.42
C LYS A 139 7.23 -9.76 -10.15
N LEU A 140 6.46 -8.68 -10.28
CA LEU A 140 6.92 -7.42 -10.89
C LEU A 140 8.07 -6.79 -10.12
N ALA A 141 8.05 -6.85 -8.78
CA ALA A 141 9.13 -6.36 -7.94
C ALA A 141 10.42 -7.14 -8.19
N THR A 142 10.37 -8.47 -8.22
CA THR A 142 11.53 -9.30 -8.57
C THR A 142 12.06 -8.98 -9.96
N GLU A 143 11.18 -8.91 -10.96
CA GLU A 143 11.56 -8.58 -12.33
C GLU A 143 12.26 -7.22 -12.43
N PHE A 144 11.73 -6.21 -11.76
CA PHE A 144 12.34 -4.88 -11.77
C PHE A 144 13.70 -4.86 -11.06
N LEU A 145 13.84 -5.57 -9.94
CA LEU A 145 15.12 -5.66 -9.23
C LEU A 145 16.18 -6.39 -10.08
N ASP A 146 15.79 -7.42 -10.82
CA ASP A 146 16.67 -8.11 -11.78
C ASP A 146 17.08 -7.18 -12.92
N LEU A 147 16.13 -6.40 -13.46
CA LEU A 147 16.41 -5.39 -14.48
C LEU A 147 17.42 -4.34 -13.97
N LEU A 148 17.21 -3.85 -12.75
CA LEU A 148 18.08 -2.87 -12.10
C LEU A 148 19.49 -3.43 -11.92
N SER A 149 19.59 -4.66 -11.40
CA SER A 149 20.87 -5.36 -11.25
C SER A 149 21.61 -5.51 -12.58
N ARG A 150 20.93 -6.00 -13.63
CA ARG A 150 21.54 -6.17 -14.96
C ARG A 150 22.00 -4.83 -15.54
N ARG A 151 21.17 -3.79 -15.43
CA ARG A 151 21.44 -2.47 -16.00
C ARG A 151 22.62 -1.79 -15.33
N PHE A 152 22.71 -1.89 -14.00
CA PHE A 152 23.68 -1.11 -13.22
C PHE A 152 24.85 -1.91 -12.63
N SER A 153 24.89 -3.24 -12.80
CA SER A 153 26.00 -4.10 -12.31
C SER A 153 27.41 -3.66 -12.73
N LYS A 154 27.53 -2.95 -13.86
CA LYS A 154 28.80 -2.44 -14.40
C LYS A 154 28.81 -0.92 -14.59
N THR A 155 27.77 -0.22 -14.12
CA THR A 155 27.67 1.23 -14.28
C THR A 155 28.41 1.91 -13.14
N GLN A 156 29.34 2.80 -13.47
CA GLN A 156 29.88 3.75 -12.49
C GLN A 156 28.96 4.98 -12.43
N PHE A 157 28.63 5.41 -11.22
CA PHE A 157 27.84 6.61 -10.98
C PHE A 157 28.75 7.74 -10.56
N GLU A 158 28.43 8.96 -11.02
CA GLU A 158 29.21 10.16 -10.69
C GLU A 158 28.96 10.62 -9.24
N SER A 159 27.76 10.33 -8.72
CA SER A 159 27.34 10.64 -7.35
C SER A 159 26.15 9.78 -6.91
N GLU A 160 25.81 9.83 -5.63
CA GLU A 160 24.55 9.24 -5.12
C GLU A 160 23.31 9.87 -5.76
N GLY A 161 23.35 11.17 -6.04
CA GLY A 161 22.27 11.88 -6.74
C GLY A 161 22.06 11.38 -8.16
N ASP A 162 23.15 11.16 -8.90
CA ASP A 162 23.12 10.57 -10.25
C ASP A 162 22.53 9.15 -10.23
N MET A 163 22.96 8.32 -9.27
CA MET A 163 22.41 6.98 -9.08
C MET A 163 20.90 7.00 -8.80
N LEU A 164 20.44 7.88 -7.91
CA LEU A 164 19.04 8.02 -7.57
C LEU A 164 18.21 8.46 -8.77
N VAL A 165 18.65 9.48 -9.51
CA VAL A 165 17.95 9.99 -10.70
C VAL A 165 17.84 8.91 -11.77
N LYS A 166 18.94 8.23 -12.12
CA LYS A 166 18.95 7.16 -13.12
C LYS A 166 18.05 6.00 -12.72
N THR A 167 18.05 5.65 -11.44
CA THR A 167 17.19 4.58 -10.90
C THR A 167 15.71 4.96 -10.93
N LEU A 168 15.37 6.19 -10.54
CA LEU A 168 14.01 6.71 -10.60
C LEU A 168 13.50 6.78 -12.04
N MET A 169 14.32 7.27 -12.98
CA MET A 169 13.97 7.29 -14.40
C MET A 169 13.69 5.89 -14.95
N LEU A 170 14.54 4.91 -14.60
CA LEU A 170 14.33 3.51 -14.98
C LEU A 170 13.01 2.97 -14.40
N LEU A 171 12.73 3.25 -13.12
CA LEU A 171 11.49 2.85 -12.47
C LEU A 171 10.26 3.46 -13.16
N ARG A 172 10.27 4.78 -13.45
CA ARG A 172 9.14 5.46 -14.11
C ARG A 172 8.94 4.98 -15.54
N GLY A 173 10.00 4.75 -16.30
CA GLY A 173 9.92 4.15 -17.64
C GLY A 173 9.34 2.74 -17.61
N TRP A 174 9.86 1.88 -16.73
CA TRP A 174 9.35 0.53 -16.54
C TRP A 174 7.87 0.48 -16.16
N GLN A 175 7.41 1.40 -15.29
CA GLN A 175 6.02 1.45 -14.81
C GLN A 175 4.98 1.70 -15.91
N VAL A 176 5.36 2.42 -16.97
CA VAL A 176 4.46 2.82 -18.07
C VAL A 176 4.67 2.01 -19.34
N GLU A 177 5.71 1.17 -19.38
CA GLU A 177 5.99 0.30 -20.52
C GLU A 177 4.94 -0.84 -20.59
N ALA A 178 4.23 -0.91 -21.71
CA ALA A 178 3.23 -1.95 -21.92
C ALA A 178 3.88 -3.35 -21.97
N ARG A 179 3.24 -4.31 -21.30
CA ARG A 179 3.70 -5.70 -21.19
C ARG A 179 2.75 -6.66 -21.91
N VAL A 180 2.78 -7.93 -21.51
CA VAL A 180 1.92 -9.00 -22.03
C VAL A 180 0.45 -8.57 -21.94
N LYS A 181 -0.27 -8.68 -23.07
CA LYS A 181 -1.66 -8.20 -23.25
C LYS A 181 -1.85 -6.68 -23.15
N GLY A 182 -0.79 -5.90 -23.37
CA GLY A 182 -0.88 -4.43 -23.46
C GLY A 182 -1.04 -3.69 -22.14
N ARG A 183 -0.99 -4.39 -20.99
CA ARG A 183 -1.10 -3.76 -19.66
C ARG A 183 0.27 -3.35 -19.13
N THR A 184 0.35 -2.20 -18.49
CA THR A 184 1.58 -1.72 -17.83
C THR A 184 1.73 -2.31 -16.42
N PRO A 185 2.95 -2.36 -15.84
CA PRO A 185 3.13 -2.76 -14.45
C PRO A 185 2.26 -1.96 -13.46
N GLN A 186 2.11 -0.65 -13.68
CA GLN A 186 1.25 0.19 -12.84
C GLN A 186 -0.22 -0.27 -12.89
N GLN A 187 -0.75 -0.57 -14.08
CA GLN A 187 -2.12 -1.07 -14.24
C GLN A 187 -2.33 -2.43 -13.57
N ILE A 188 -1.35 -3.32 -13.66
CA ILE A 188 -1.39 -4.64 -13.02
C ILE A 188 -1.44 -4.49 -11.49
N ILE A 189 -0.58 -3.64 -10.93
CA ILE A 189 -0.52 -3.39 -9.48
C ILE A 189 -1.82 -2.74 -8.98
N LEU A 190 -2.35 -1.75 -9.71
CA LEU A 190 -3.64 -1.11 -9.38
C LEU A 190 -4.79 -2.11 -9.38
N ALA A 191 -4.84 -3.00 -10.38
CA ALA A 191 -5.88 -4.02 -10.48
C ALA A 191 -5.79 -5.02 -9.31
N GLU A 192 -4.59 -5.52 -9.00
CA GLU A 192 -4.38 -6.44 -7.88
C GLU A 192 -4.78 -5.81 -6.53
N ARG A 193 -4.33 -4.59 -6.25
CA ARG A 193 -4.67 -3.91 -4.98
C ARG A 193 -6.15 -3.62 -4.84
N THR A 194 -6.81 -3.27 -5.95
CA THR A 194 -8.27 -3.12 -5.97
C THR A 194 -8.99 -4.44 -5.70
N GLU A 195 -8.49 -5.55 -6.26
CA GLU A 195 -9.05 -6.87 -5.98
C GLU A 195 -8.89 -7.25 -4.50
N LEU A 196 -7.71 -7.03 -3.92
CA LEU A 196 -7.44 -7.30 -2.49
C LEU A 196 -8.35 -6.46 -1.58
N LEU A 197 -8.57 -5.18 -1.91
CA LEU A 197 -9.54 -4.33 -1.21
C LEU A 197 -10.96 -4.90 -1.27
N ASN A 198 -11.41 -5.33 -2.45
CA ASN A 198 -12.73 -5.92 -2.63
C ASN A 198 -12.88 -7.25 -1.89
N ARG A 199 -11.81 -8.05 -1.78
CA ARG A 199 -11.79 -9.26 -0.96
C ARG A 199 -11.94 -8.92 0.52
N ARG A 200 -11.17 -7.96 1.03
CA ARG A 200 -11.28 -7.46 2.40
C ARG A 200 -12.70 -6.98 2.72
N ALA A 201 -13.29 -6.15 1.85
CA ALA A 201 -14.65 -5.64 2.04
C ALA A 201 -15.69 -6.78 2.17
N ARG A 202 -15.59 -7.81 1.32
CA ARG A 202 -16.45 -9.00 1.38
C ARG A 202 -16.30 -9.78 2.70
N LEU A 203 -15.09 -9.94 3.20
CA LEU A 203 -14.84 -10.64 4.48
C LEU A 203 -15.39 -9.86 5.67
N LEU A 204 -15.22 -8.53 5.67
CA LEU A 204 -15.75 -7.69 6.74
C LEU A 204 -17.29 -7.66 6.74
N ALA A 205 -17.93 -7.65 5.57
CA ALA A 205 -19.39 -7.72 5.48
C ALA A 205 -19.96 -9.03 6.04
N LYS A 206 -19.26 -10.16 5.83
CA LYS A 206 -19.65 -11.47 6.40
C LYS A 206 -19.52 -11.53 7.92
N LYS A 207 -18.62 -10.75 8.52
CA LYS A 207 -18.44 -10.69 9.98
C LYS A 207 -19.55 -9.90 10.69
N SER A 208 -20.22 -9.00 9.97
CA SER A 208 -21.31 -8.16 10.51
C SER A 208 -22.70 -8.81 10.43
N GLN A 209 -22.78 -10.04 9.90
CA GLN A 209 -23.98 -10.88 9.88
C GLN A 209 -23.91 -11.90 11.03
#